data_AF-A0A2N2LPW6-F1
#
_entry.id   AF-A0A2N2LPW6-F1
#
_cell.length_a   1.000
_cell.length_b   1.000
_cell.length_c   1.000
_cell.angle_alpha   90.00
_cell.angle_beta   90.00
_cell.angle_gamma   90.00
#
_symmetry.space_group_name_H-M   'P 1'
#
loop_
_entity.id
_entity.type
_entity.pdbx_description
1 polymer ?
#
loop_
_entity_poly.entity_id
_entity_poly.type
_entity_poly.pdbx_seq_one_letter_code
_entity_poly.pdbx_strand_id
1 'polypeptide(L)'
;ILPAVDVGKSVSRVGGKTQLPAYRSVAGDLRLSYSQFEELESFSRFGTRLDESTRRTLERGWRVREILKQGQYKPLKASEQIASLLSVTGGALDLVPTEQVREVEAHLLAAVNEQLPELCTRIEAGKKLEMADRDSIMNKIKPVITPFEQVEEVNANN
;
A
#
# COMPACT_ATOMS: atom_id res chain seq x y z
N ILE A 1 -12.30 -6.12 9.88
CA ILE A 1 -11.60 -5.88 8.59
C ILE A 1 -12.22 -6.84 7.57
N LEU A 2 -12.58 -6.37 6.38
CA LEU A 2 -13.11 -7.19 5.28
C LEU A 2 -12.13 -7.09 4.10
N PRO A 3 -11.66 -8.21 3.51
CA PRO A 3 -11.87 -9.58 3.97
C PRO A 3 -11.17 -9.85 5.31
N ALA A 4 -11.74 -10.75 6.13
CA ALA A 4 -11.25 -11.05 7.48
C ALA A 4 -10.09 -12.07 7.45
N VAL A 5 -8.99 -11.70 6.79
CA VAL A 5 -7.78 -12.53 6.68
C VAL A 5 -6.86 -12.23 7.87
N ASP A 6 -6.52 -13.27 8.65
CA ASP A 6 -5.49 -13.20 9.69
C ASP A 6 -4.12 -13.43 9.03
N VAL A 7 -3.36 -12.36 8.78
CA VAL A 7 -2.08 -12.41 8.04
C VAL A 7 -1.02 -13.20 8.79
N GLY A 8 -1.02 -13.14 10.13
CA GLY A 8 -0.09 -13.88 10.99
C GLY A 8 -0.26 -15.40 10.86
N LYS A 9 -1.51 -15.88 10.88
CA LYS A 9 -1.82 -17.33 10.76
C LYS A 9 -1.90 -17.83 9.33
N SER A 10 -2.22 -16.95 8.38
CA SER A 10 -2.38 -17.35 6.98
C SER A 10 -1.03 -17.66 6.34
N VAL A 11 -0.90 -18.84 5.73
CA VAL A 11 0.32 -19.28 5.04
C VAL A 11 -0.03 -19.91 3.70
N SER A 12 0.72 -19.56 2.66
CA SER A 12 0.69 -20.26 1.37
C SER A 12 1.83 -21.26 1.31
N ARG A 13 1.51 -22.55 1.12
CA ARG A 13 2.51 -23.62 0.95
C ARG A 13 3.24 -23.52 -0.40
N VAL A 14 2.62 -22.91 -1.40
CA VAL A 14 3.20 -22.71 -2.73
C VAL A 14 4.04 -21.43 -2.79
N GLY A 15 3.77 -20.47 -1.92
CA GLY A 15 4.46 -19.19 -1.83
C GLY A 15 4.25 -18.32 -3.06
N GLY A 16 5.24 -17.49 -3.39
CA GLY A 16 5.18 -16.57 -4.53
C GLY A 16 5.30 -17.25 -5.91
N LYS A 17 5.50 -18.58 -5.99
CA LYS A 17 5.71 -19.30 -7.26
C LYS A 17 4.54 -19.18 -8.22
N THR A 18 3.31 -19.08 -7.71
CA THR A 18 2.08 -18.95 -8.49
C THR A 18 1.64 -17.50 -8.73
N GLN A 19 2.32 -16.53 -8.12
CA GLN A 19 2.00 -15.12 -8.32
C GLN A 19 2.55 -14.61 -9.65
N LEU A 20 1.86 -13.65 -10.27
CA LEU A 20 2.41 -12.90 -11.40
C LEU A 20 3.74 -12.24 -10.99
N PRO A 21 4.73 -12.15 -11.89
CA PRO A 21 6.04 -11.58 -11.55
C PRO A 21 5.99 -10.17 -10.96
N ALA A 22 5.00 -9.35 -11.34
CA ALA A 22 4.79 -8.02 -10.79
C ALA A 22 4.55 -8.03 -9.27
N TYR A 23 3.81 -9.00 -8.71
CA TYR A 23 3.51 -9.05 -7.26
C TYR A 23 4.77 -9.26 -6.44
N ARG A 24 5.68 -10.12 -6.89
CA ARG A 24 6.96 -10.35 -6.18
C ARG A 24 7.77 -9.07 -6.04
N SER A 25 7.58 -8.16 -6.97
CA SER A 25 8.32 -6.89 -7.06
C SER A 25 7.79 -5.83 -6.09
N VAL A 26 6.55 -5.95 -5.60
CA VAL A 26 5.89 -4.96 -4.74
C VAL A 26 5.48 -5.52 -3.36
N ALA A 27 5.27 -6.83 -3.25
CA ALA A 27 4.74 -7.47 -2.06
C ALA A 27 5.77 -8.36 -1.33
N GLY A 28 7.03 -8.37 -1.76
CA GLY A 28 8.08 -9.26 -1.23
C GLY A 28 8.23 -9.18 0.29
N ASP A 29 8.31 -7.96 0.81
CA ASP A 29 8.51 -7.71 2.25
C ASP A 29 7.22 -7.30 2.97
N LEU A 30 6.09 -7.26 2.25
CA LEU A 30 4.81 -6.77 2.78
C LEU A 30 4.31 -7.60 3.96
N ARG A 31 4.43 -8.93 3.86
CA ARG A 31 3.99 -9.82 4.96
C ARG A 31 4.80 -9.59 6.23
N LEU A 32 6.13 -9.51 6.10
CA LEU A 32 7.03 -9.35 7.24
C LEU A 32 6.80 -7.99 7.92
N SER A 33 6.79 -6.92 7.13
CA SER A 33 6.54 -5.56 7.62
C SER A 33 5.15 -5.42 8.25
N TYR A 34 4.11 -6.01 7.66
CA TYR A 34 2.76 -5.98 8.23
C TYR A 34 2.65 -6.78 9.54
N SER A 35 3.34 -7.92 9.65
CA SER A 35 3.40 -8.69 10.91
C SER A 35 4.09 -7.89 12.02
N GLN A 36 5.22 -7.23 11.72
CA GLN A 36 5.91 -6.37 12.67
C GLN A 36 5.02 -5.19 13.10
N PHE A 37 4.27 -4.62 12.17
CA PHE A 37 3.27 -3.60 12.48
C PHE A 37 2.19 -4.10 13.45
N GLU A 38 1.60 -5.28 13.22
CA GLU A 38 0.55 -5.81 14.11
C GLU A 38 1.08 -6.07 15.54
N GLU A 39 2.33 -6.53 15.65
CA GLU A 39 3.02 -6.67 16.94
C GLU A 39 3.21 -5.31 17.62
N LEU A 40 3.81 -4.34 16.92
CA LEU A 40 4.04 -2.98 17.43
C LEU A 40 2.73 -2.29 17.83
N GLU A 41 1.67 -2.45 17.04
CA GLU A 41 0.36 -1.86 17.35
C GLU A 41 -0.18 -2.44 18.66
N SER A 42 -0.06 -3.75 18.87
CA SER A 42 -0.45 -4.40 20.12
C SER A 42 0.36 -3.86 21.31
N PHE A 43 1.69 -3.76 21.17
CA PHE A 43 2.57 -3.25 22.23
C PHE A 43 2.33 -1.78 22.57
N SER A 44 2.03 -0.95 21.56
CA SER A 44 1.78 0.48 21.75
C SER A 44 0.61 0.79 22.69
N ARG A 45 -0.35 -0.14 22.81
CA ARG A 45 -1.52 -0.02 23.70
C ARG A 45 -1.15 -0.09 25.19
N PHE A 46 0.04 -0.58 25.52
CA PHE A 46 0.53 -0.70 26.89
C PHE A 46 1.37 0.51 27.36
N GLY A 47 1.41 1.60 26.59
CA GLY A 47 1.74 2.94 27.09
C GLY A 47 3.23 3.28 27.21
N THR A 48 4.08 2.81 26.30
CA THR A 48 5.49 3.25 26.24
C THR A 48 5.68 4.46 25.32
N ARG A 49 6.68 5.32 25.63
CA ARG A 49 7.15 6.33 24.67
C ARG A 49 7.67 5.61 23.43
N LEU A 50 7.03 5.86 22.30
CA LEU A 50 7.47 5.37 21.00
C LEU A 50 8.52 6.33 20.44
N ASP A 51 9.62 5.79 19.96
CA ASP A 51 10.55 6.55 19.14
C ASP A 51 9.95 6.83 17.75
N GLU A 52 10.53 7.78 17.04
CA GLU A 52 10.03 8.24 15.74
C GLU A 52 10.01 7.12 14.67
N SER A 53 10.95 6.17 14.72
CA SER A 53 10.97 5.07 13.74
C SER A 53 9.82 4.09 13.97
N THR A 54 9.48 3.84 15.23
CA THR A 54 8.30 3.05 15.61
C THR A 54 7.01 3.77 15.21
N ARG A 55 6.92 5.08 15.41
CA ARG A 55 5.75 5.88 14.98
C ARG A 55 5.51 5.77 13.48
N ARG A 56 6.55 5.95 12.65
CA ARG A 56 6.44 5.81 11.19
C ARG A 56 6.01 4.41 10.75
N THR A 57 6.50 3.38 11.43
CA THR A 57 6.11 2.00 11.15
C THR A 57 4.62 1.76 11.43
N LEU A 58 4.10 2.29 12.55
CA LEU A 58 2.67 2.24 12.87
C LEU A 58 1.83 3.01 11.84
N GLU A 59 2.24 4.24 11.54
CA GLU A 59 1.57 5.10 10.58
C GLU A 59 1.46 4.46 9.19
N ARG A 60 2.56 3.90 8.69
CA ARG A 60 2.54 3.17 7.41
C ARG A 60 1.70 1.89 7.51
N GLY A 61 1.80 1.15 8.61
CA GLY A 61 1.04 -0.07 8.82
C GLY A 61 -0.49 0.15 8.85
N TRP A 62 -0.96 1.25 9.43
CA TRP A 62 -2.37 1.66 9.36
C TRP A 62 -2.81 1.91 7.91
N ARG A 63 -1.99 2.56 7.10
CA ARG A 63 -2.27 2.79 5.67
C ARG A 63 -2.27 1.49 4.87
N VAL A 64 -1.35 0.57 5.15
CA VAL A 64 -1.34 -0.79 4.56
C VAL A 64 -2.65 -1.51 4.89
N ARG A 65 -3.09 -1.45 6.16
CA ARG A 65 -4.35 -2.05 6.60
C ARG A 65 -5.55 -1.48 5.86
N GLU A 66 -5.59 -0.18 5.60
CA GLU A 66 -6.67 0.44 4.82
C GLU A 66 -6.67 -0.06 3.36
N ILE A 67 -5.51 -0.07 2.70
CA ILE A 67 -5.38 -0.58 1.32
C ILE A 67 -5.80 -2.05 1.21
N LEU A 68 -5.49 -2.89 2.20
CA LEU A 68 -5.84 -4.32 2.18
C LEU A 68 -7.33 -4.59 2.40
N LYS A 69 -8.13 -3.59 2.83
CA LYS A 69 -9.58 -3.77 2.93
C LYS A 69 -10.16 -3.86 1.52
N GLN A 70 -11.20 -4.65 1.31
CA GLN A 70 -11.89 -4.72 0.03
C GLN A 70 -13.38 -5.00 0.22
N GLY A 71 -14.22 -4.27 -0.51
CA GLY A 71 -15.66 -4.47 -0.50
C GLY A 71 -16.06 -5.77 -1.19
N GLN A 72 -17.18 -6.36 -0.77
CA GLN A 72 -17.75 -7.53 -1.41
C GLN A 72 -18.14 -7.23 -2.87
N TYR A 73 -17.93 -8.19 -3.77
CA TYR A 73 -18.24 -8.06 -5.21
C TYR A 73 -17.50 -6.94 -5.95
N LYS A 74 -16.42 -6.41 -5.38
CA LYS A 74 -15.57 -5.41 -6.02
C LYS A 74 -14.16 -5.98 -6.24
N PRO A 75 -13.96 -7.02 -7.06
CA PRO A 75 -12.64 -7.56 -7.35
C PRO A 75 -11.78 -6.51 -8.06
N LEU A 76 -10.55 -6.31 -7.58
CA LEU A 76 -9.53 -5.51 -8.26
C LEU A 76 -8.74 -6.40 -9.23
N LYS A 77 -8.42 -5.86 -10.40
CA LYS A 77 -7.49 -6.47 -11.37
C LYS A 77 -6.08 -6.56 -10.78
N ALA A 78 -5.20 -7.38 -11.37
CA ALA A 78 -3.85 -7.50 -10.84
C ALA A 78 -3.09 -6.18 -10.95
N SER A 79 -3.20 -5.49 -12.08
CA SER A 79 -2.67 -4.13 -12.31
C SER A 79 -3.09 -3.13 -11.23
N GLU A 80 -4.37 -3.11 -10.85
CA GLU A 80 -4.92 -2.26 -9.80
C GLU A 80 -4.33 -2.61 -8.42
N GLN A 81 -4.29 -3.89 -8.07
CA GLN A 81 -3.68 -4.34 -6.82
C GLN A 81 -2.19 -3.99 -6.75
N ILE A 82 -1.44 -4.14 -7.86
CA ILE A 82 -0.03 -3.76 -7.93
C ILE A 82 0.15 -2.26 -7.69
N ALA A 83 -0.72 -1.42 -8.27
CA ALA A 83 -0.67 0.02 -8.05
C ALA A 83 -0.94 0.40 -6.58
N SER A 84 -1.99 -0.15 -5.96
CA SER A 84 -2.31 0.08 -4.55
C SER A 84 -1.19 -0.40 -3.60
N LEU A 85 -0.60 -1.56 -3.88
CA LEU A 85 0.50 -2.07 -3.07
C LEU A 85 1.76 -1.23 -3.25
N LEU A 86 2.08 -0.82 -4.48
CA LEU A 86 3.23 0.03 -4.76
C LEU A 86 3.10 1.41 -4.11
N SER A 87 1.90 2.01 -4.11
CA SER A 87 1.69 3.34 -3.51
C SER A 87 1.97 3.34 -2.01
N VAL A 88 1.56 2.29 -1.28
CA VAL A 88 1.80 2.21 0.16
C VAL A 88 3.23 1.73 0.50
N THR A 89 3.76 0.74 -0.22
CA THR A 89 5.12 0.24 0.03
C THR A 89 6.21 1.21 -0.43
N GLY A 90 5.93 2.01 -1.45
CA GLY A 90 6.78 3.09 -1.94
C GLY A 90 6.66 4.40 -1.14
N GLY A 91 5.83 4.45 -0.09
CA GLY A 91 5.68 5.61 0.79
C GLY A 91 4.89 6.78 0.19
N ALA A 92 4.22 6.60 -0.96
CA ALA A 92 3.43 7.66 -1.59
C ALA A 92 2.26 8.13 -0.72
N LEU A 93 1.77 7.25 0.17
CA LEU A 93 0.63 7.54 1.04
C LEU A 93 1.04 7.98 2.44
N ASP A 94 2.33 8.11 2.75
CA ASP A 94 2.82 8.37 4.12
C ASP A 94 2.27 9.69 4.71
N LEU A 95 2.00 10.70 3.87
CA LEU A 95 1.44 12.00 4.30
C LEU A 95 -0.09 12.06 4.18
N VAL A 96 -0.74 11.01 3.69
CA VAL A 96 -2.21 10.96 3.54
C VAL A 96 -2.83 10.51 4.87
N PRO A 97 -3.84 11.21 5.42
CA PRO A 97 -4.56 10.77 6.61
C PRO A 97 -5.17 9.38 6.42
N THR A 98 -5.15 8.55 7.46
CA THR A 98 -5.58 7.14 7.36
C THR A 98 -7.05 7.05 6.91
N GLU A 99 -7.88 7.98 7.34
CA GLU A 99 -9.31 8.08 7.02
C GLU A 99 -9.57 8.34 5.53
N GLN A 100 -8.61 8.99 4.85
CA GLN A 100 -8.72 9.38 3.43
C GLN A 100 -8.08 8.37 2.49
N VAL A 101 -7.29 7.40 3.00
CA VAL A 101 -6.55 6.42 2.18
C VAL A 101 -7.46 5.71 1.18
N ARG A 102 -8.69 5.37 1.57
CA ARG A 102 -9.64 4.64 0.71
C ARG A 102 -10.19 5.48 -0.44
N GLU A 103 -10.37 6.78 -0.20
CA GLU A 103 -10.77 7.72 -1.24
C GLU A 103 -9.62 7.95 -2.22
N VAL A 104 -8.41 8.15 -1.70
CA VAL A 104 -7.18 8.29 -2.51
C VAL A 104 -6.92 7.03 -3.34
N GLU A 105 -7.16 5.84 -2.78
CA GLU A 105 -7.09 4.58 -3.52
C GLU A 105 -8.03 4.56 -4.73
N ALA A 106 -9.27 5.01 -4.59
CA ALA A 106 -10.17 5.06 -5.74
C ALA A 106 -9.64 5.98 -6.85
N HIS A 107 -9.11 7.16 -6.49
CA HIS A 107 -8.54 8.10 -7.46
C HIS A 107 -7.25 7.60 -8.11
N LEU A 108 -6.35 6.97 -7.35
CA LEU A 108 -5.09 6.45 -7.91
C LEU A 108 -5.36 5.30 -8.87
N LEU A 109 -6.34 4.43 -8.57
CA LEU A 109 -6.74 3.33 -9.45
C LEU A 109 -7.33 3.84 -10.76
N ALA A 110 -8.17 4.88 -10.71
CA ALA A 110 -8.69 5.54 -11.92
C ALA A 110 -7.55 6.11 -12.77
N ALA A 111 -6.62 6.85 -12.16
CA ALA A 111 -5.49 7.44 -12.87
C ALA A 111 -4.58 6.40 -13.54
N VAL A 112 -4.29 5.28 -12.86
CA VAL A 112 -3.49 4.20 -13.44
C VAL A 112 -4.22 3.54 -14.62
N ASN A 113 -5.50 3.25 -14.47
CA ASN A 113 -6.30 2.63 -15.54
C ASN A 113 -6.41 3.53 -16.79
N GLU A 114 -6.60 4.83 -16.60
CA GLU A 114 -6.76 5.79 -17.71
C GLU A 114 -5.43 6.16 -18.36
N GLN A 115 -4.39 6.37 -17.57
CA GLN A 115 -3.12 6.94 -18.06
C GLN A 115 -2.07 5.89 -18.42
N LEU A 116 -2.21 4.65 -17.92
CA LEU A 116 -1.24 3.58 -18.15
C LEU A 116 -1.88 2.25 -18.66
N PRO A 117 -2.81 2.28 -19.65
CA PRO A 117 -3.53 1.09 -20.09
C PRO A 117 -2.63 -0.01 -20.66
N GLU A 118 -1.53 0.36 -21.34
CA GLU A 118 -0.56 -0.59 -21.88
C GLU A 118 0.21 -1.31 -20.77
N LEU A 119 0.59 -0.60 -19.71
CA LEU A 119 1.25 -1.19 -18.55
C LEU A 119 0.29 -2.16 -17.83
N CYS A 120 -0.97 -1.78 -17.65
CA CYS A 120 -1.98 -2.65 -17.07
C CYS A 120 -2.08 -3.96 -17.88
N THR A 121 -2.19 -3.85 -19.20
CA THR A 121 -2.25 -5.02 -20.10
C THR A 121 -1.00 -5.91 -19.98
N ARG A 122 0.19 -5.32 -19.89
CA ARG A 122 1.44 -6.07 -19.68
C ARG A 122 1.46 -6.81 -18.35
N ILE A 123 0.99 -6.19 -17.27
CA ILE A 123 0.91 -6.82 -15.95
C ILE A 123 -0.04 -8.03 -16.00
N GLU A 124 -1.24 -7.87 -16.58
CA GLU A 124 -2.19 -8.98 -16.72
C GLU A 124 -1.65 -10.12 -17.60
N ALA A 125 -0.83 -9.79 -18.60
CA ALA A 125 -0.12 -10.78 -19.42
C ALA A 125 1.07 -11.46 -18.71
N GLY A 126 1.30 -11.16 -17.42
CA GLY A 126 2.34 -11.77 -16.61
C GLY A 126 3.75 -11.28 -16.90
N LYS A 127 3.91 -10.11 -17.51
CA LYS A 127 5.23 -9.48 -17.67
C LYS A 127 5.76 -8.99 -16.32
N LYS A 128 7.09 -8.94 -16.22
CA LYS A 128 7.77 -8.40 -15.04
C LYS A 128 7.61 -6.89 -15.00
N LEU A 129 7.43 -6.35 -13.80
CA LEU A 129 7.44 -4.92 -13.56
C LEU A 129 8.90 -4.43 -13.51
N GLU A 130 9.27 -3.52 -14.40
CA GLU A 130 10.59 -2.91 -14.43
C GLU A 130 10.68 -1.67 -13.54
N MET A 131 11.88 -1.14 -13.32
CA MET A 131 12.06 0.08 -12.53
C MET A 131 11.36 1.28 -13.18
N ALA A 132 11.50 1.44 -14.50
CA ALA A 132 10.82 2.47 -15.26
C ALA A 132 9.29 2.37 -15.17
N ASP A 133 8.74 1.16 -15.07
CA ASP A 133 7.29 0.95 -14.89
C ASP A 133 6.83 1.43 -13.51
N ARG A 134 7.62 1.16 -12.46
CA ARG A 134 7.35 1.66 -11.11
C ARG A 134 7.38 3.18 -11.07
N ASP A 135 8.42 3.78 -11.65
CA ASP A 135 8.56 5.23 -11.71
C ASP A 135 7.39 5.85 -12.47
N SER A 136 6.95 5.22 -13.55
CA SER A 136 5.77 5.65 -14.31
C SER A 136 4.50 5.65 -13.45
N ILE A 137 4.24 4.55 -12.70
CA ILE A 137 3.10 4.49 -11.76
C ILE A 137 3.21 5.60 -10.73
N MET A 138 4.37 5.74 -10.07
CA MET A 138 4.59 6.74 -9.01
C MET A 138 4.40 8.17 -9.52
N ASN A 139 4.90 8.47 -10.72
CA ASN A 139 4.74 9.77 -11.35
C ASN A 139 3.29 10.09 -11.71
N LYS A 140 2.47 9.08 -12.03
CA LYS A 140 1.04 9.26 -12.33
C LYS A 140 0.17 9.38 -11.09
N ILE A 141 0.49 8.66 -10.01
CA ILE A 141 -0.29 8.73 -8.78
C ILE A 141 0.04 9.96 -7.93
N LYS A 142 1.28 10.47 -7.99
CA LYS A 142 1.70 11.59 -7.13
C LYS A 142 0.80 12.83 -7.26
N PRO A 143 0.48 13.34 -8.46
CA PRO A 143 -0.43 14.48 -8.60
C PRO A 143 -1.85 14.23 -8.07
N VAL A 144 -2.28 12.96 -8.03
CA VAL A 144 -3.58 12.55 -7.50
C VAL A 144 -3.60 12.55 -5.98
N ILE A 145 -2.44 12.24 -5.37
CA ILE A 145 -2.27 12.14 -3.91
C ILE A 145 -2.04 13.51 -3.28
N THR A 146 -1.28 14.40 -3.93
CA THR A 146 -0.90 15.72 -3.38
C THR A 146 -2.05 16.54 -2.75
N PRO A 147 -3.28 16.58 -3.29
CA PRO A 147 -4.39 17.29 -2.66
C PRO A 147 -4.83 16.74 -1.29
N PHE A 148 -4.48 15.50 -0.98
CA PHE A 148 -4.85 14.78 0.24
C PHE A 148 -3.71 14.72 1.26
N GLU A 149 -2.52 15.20 0.91
CA GLU A 149 -1.38 15.23 1.82
C GLU A 149 -1.64 16.27 2.92
N GLN A 150 -1.56 15.84 4.18
CA GLN A 150 -1.47 16.79 5.28
C GLN A 150 -0.01 17.18 5.43
N VAL A 151 0.30 18.41 5.01
CA VAL A 151 1.53 19.05 5.45
C VAL A 151 1.37 19.25 6.95
N GLU A 152 2.08 18.47 7.77
CA GLU A 152 2.28 18.84 9.17
C GLU A 152 2.85 20.26 9.14
N GLU A 153 2.06 21.26 9.55
CA GLU A 153 2.63 22.49 10.06
C GLU A 153 3.54 22.06 11.20
N VAL A 154 4.84 21.97 10.90
CA VAL A 154 5.88 21.89 11.92
C VAL A 154 5.58 23.05 12.85
N ASN A 155 4.99 22.74 14.00
CA ASN A 155 4.79 23.69 15.08
C ASN A 155 6.18 24.18 15.48
N ALA A 156 6.61 25.24 14.80
CA ALA A 156 7.62 26.16 15.28
C ALA A 156 7.00 26.89 16.47
N ASN A 157 6.99 26.25 17.63
CA ASN A 157 6.64 26.86 18.90
C ASN A 157 7.50 26.25 20.00
N ASN A 158 8.60 26.97 20.30
CA ASN A 158 9.28 27.16 21.59
C ASN A 158 9.52 25.95 22.50
#